data_AF-A0A9D7FJV0-F1
#
_entry.id   AF-A0A9D7FJV0-F1
#
_cell.length_a   1.000
_cell.length_b   1.000
_cell.length_c   1.000
_cell.angle_alpha   90.00
_cell.angle_beta   90.00
_cell.angle_gamma   90.00
#
_symmetry.space_group_name_H-M   'P 1'
#
loop_
_entity.id
_entity.type
_entity.pdbx_description
1 polymer ?
#
loop_
_entity_poly.entity_id
_entity_poly.type
_entity_poly.pdbx_seq_one_letter_code
_entity_poly.pdbx_strand_id
1 'polypeptide(L)'
;MTLTADSVTRADGLAGGSITIQSSAGTARVAGELSARGAEGKGGDIRVLGERVALESAARIDTSGFTGGGQILVGGDYQGKNPDVQNSRRVFVGDGASLTADASGKGDGGRIIVWADENTRYFGSLSARGGPQGGNGGFAEVSGKQNLQFAGKADLTAPAGAMGFLLLDPLDIIVSSNGGILPIVTDEFADFSTNILTISDTGMNAVGGNIILQAQNDIIFNSMTNFTGNSLTVAANGAVGTGSVKLNQALSTTGGSLELSGYTVTGSGGLSTAGGAVNIHVTSALAYGGAINSGGGTVTLASTGGTVSNANVNAGAGNISVTGQTGSLLRNFAAGGTVSLTGTAGSIYGNNVTAVAASLNSPSTIYSNYINAGRIDATSSGSYVDLYNLASQPLQIGSINGSTGVYLHSSAGMQQLSVGLITAPVVYLYGQNSASTLGASGAPLAVASSALRLQNLAAPAYVALSGNPTLSEFYLQGTLAGVAGTSLTGAANLSTLSLSAGAGVLNGNAVSTGGFGSGFSINVSDAGINMPTLTLPGAALTSTAGGGVTLGTSTSGSLAVSTKGPINAASLTTTGGNLSLSANNAVISTTPYA
;
A
#
# COMPACT_ATOMS: atom_id res chain seq x y z
N MET A 1 37.65 -23.28 32.38
CA MET A 1 38.90 -22.59 31.98
C MET A 1 38.76 -21.11 32.34
N THR A 2 39.78 -20.50 32.93
CA THR A 2 39.74 -19.07 33.31
C THR A 2 40.99 -18.36 32.81
N LEU A 3 40.80 -17.28 32.05
CA LEU A 3 41.84 -16.30 31.71
C LEU A 3 41.61 -15.07 32.58
N THR A 4 42.54 -14.78 33.49
CA THR A 4 42.45 -13.65 34.43
C THR A 4 42.67 -12.31 33.71
N ALA A 5 42.41 -11.19 34.41
CA ALA A 5 42.54 -9.85 33.83
C ALA A 5 43.92 -9.54 33.23
N ASP A 6 44.99 -10.12 33.78
CA ASP A 6 46.37 -9.93 33.29
C ASP A 6 46.74 -10.89 32.14
N SER A 7 45.85 -11.80 31.76
CA SER A 7 46.11 -12.77 30.69
C SER A 7 46.08 -12.10 29.32
N VAL A 8 47.06 -12.41 28.47
CA VAL A 8 47.14 -11.93 27.09
C VAL A 8 47.39 -13.11 26.16
N THR A 9 46.51 -13.32 25.19
CA THR A 9 46.64 -14.34 24.13
C THR A 9 46.60 -13.66 22.77
N ARG A 10 47.66 -13.78 21.96
CA ARG A 10 47.76 -13.10 20.66
C ARG A 10 48.04 -14.05 19.50
N ALA A 11 47.39 -13.77 18.38
CA ALA A 11 47.61 -14.35 17.06
C ALA A 11 47.62 -13.22 16.01
N ASP A 12 48.20 -12.07 16.35
CA ASP A 12 48.31 -10.93 15.45
C ASP A 12 49.32 -11.19 14.32
N GLY A 13 49.10 -10.58 13.15
CA GLY A 13 50.00 -10.72 12.01
C GLY A 13 49.68 -9.72 10.89
N LEU A 14 50.32 -9.91 9.72
CA LEU A 14 49.94 -9.15 8.52
C LEU A 14 48.47 -9.38 8.19
N ALA A 15 48.03 -10.63 8.26
CA ALA A 15 46.64 -11.03 8.45
C ALA A 15 46.48 -11.66 9.84
N GLY A 16 45.31 -11.53 10.45
CA GLY A 16 45.04 -12.10 11.77
C GLY A 16 44.96 -13.63 11.75
N GLY A 17 45.49 -14.28 12.78
CA GLY A 17 45.43 -15.72 13.00
C GLY A 17 44.13 -16.19 13.66
N SER A 18 44.17 -17.34 14.34
CA SER A 18 43.00 -17.90 15.04
C SER A 18 43.30 -18.22 16.50
N ILE A 19 42.34 -17.93 17.39
CA ILE A 19 42.37 -18.28 18.81
C ILE A 19 41.08 -19.02 19.15
N THR A 20 41.18 -20.17 19.82
CA THR A 20 40.02 -20.87 20.40
C THR A 20 40.25 -21.11 21.89
N ILE A 21 39.35 -20.56 22.71
CA ILE A 21 39.25 -20.80 24.15
C ILE A 21 38.02 -21.66 24.37
N GLN A 22 38.19 -22.91 24.83
CA GLN A 22 37.06 -23.84 24.97
C GLN A 22 37.07 -24.59 26.30
N SER A 23 35.91 -24.66 26.94
CA SER A 23 35.64 -25.48 28.12
C SER A 23 34.39 -26.34 27.91
N SER A 24 34.50 -27.43 27.16
CA SER A 24 33.35 -28.14 26.58
C SER A 24 32.27 -28.60 27.58
N ALA A 25 32.65 -28.99 28.80
CA ALA A 25 31.70 -29.41 29.84
C ALA A 25 31.58 -28.42 31.00
N GLY A 26 32.14 -27.21 30.87
CA GLY A 26 32.27 -26.27 31.98
C GLY A 26 32.18 -24.81 31.53
N THR A 27 32.70 -23.92 32.37
CA THR A 27 32.68 -22.48 32.09
C THR A 27 33.99 -22.05 31.43
N ALA A 28 33.91 -21.38 30.29
CA ALA A 28 35.00 -20.58 29.74
C ALA A 28 34.85 -19.13 30.22
N ARG A 29 35.77 -18.70 31.08
CA ARG A 29 35.77 -17.37 31.68
C ARG A 29 36.97 -16.57 31.15
N VAL A 30 36.72 -15.39 30.62
CA VAL A 30 37.75 -14.50 30.06
C VAL A 30 37.61 -13.13 30.69
N ALA A 31 38.65 -12.68 31.39
CA ALA A 31 38.77 -11.32 31.91
C ALA A 31 39.92 -10.54 31.25
N GLY A 32 40.84 -11.23 30.55
CA GLY A 32 42.02 -10.63 29.90
C GLY A 32 41.83 -10.32 28.41
N GLU A 33 42.95 -10.20 27.70
CA GLU A 33 43.03 -9.84 26.27
C GLU A 33 43.15 -11.07 25.35
N LEU A 34 42.33 -11.10 24.30
CA LEU A 34 42.45 -12.00 23.14
C LEU A 34 42.59 -11.13 21.88
N SER A 35 43.70 -11.23 21.14
CA SER A 35 43.95 -10.42 19.94
C SER A 35 44.34 -11.28 18.74
N ALA A 36 43.68 -11.08 17.61
CA ALA A 36 44.00 -11.70 16.33
C ALA A 36 43.89 -10.65 15.21
N ARG A 37 44.61 -9.54 15.35
CA ARG A 37 44.54 -8.39 14.45
C ARG A 37 45.32 -8.62 13.15
N GLY A 38 44.80 -8.05 12.06
CA GLY A 38 45.48 -7.97 10.76
C GLY A 38 46.06 -6.57 10.53
N ALA A 39 47.38 -6.43 10.57
CA ALA A 39 48.05 -5.13 10.41
C ALA A 39 47.92 -4.54 9.00
N GLU A 40 47.94 -5.40 7.97
CA GLU A 40 47.83 -5.00 6.55
C GLU A 40 46.69 -5.71 5.81
N GLY A 41 46.18 -6.80 6.39
CA GLY A 41 45.12 -7.64 5.86
C GLY A 41 43.88 -7.66 6.74
N LYS A 42 43.05 -8.69 6.55
CA LYS A 42 41.84 -8.90 7.34
C LYS A 42 42.20 -9.33 8.76
N GLY A 43 41.36 -8.95 9.71
CA GLY A 43 41.40 -9.52 11.06
C GLY A 43 41.09 -11.02 11.09
N GLY A 44 41.53 -11.66 12.17
CA GLY A 44 41.49 -13.11 12.38
C GLY A 44 40.18 -13.64 12.97
N ASP A 45 40.22 -14.83 13.55
CA ASP A 45 39.06 -15.54 14.13
C ASP A 45 39.30 -15.85 15.60
N ILE A 46 38.42 -15.35 16.49
CA ILE A 46 38.46 -15.67 17.92
C ILE A 46 37.18 -16.38 18.33
N ARG A 47 37.31 -17.54 18.97
CA ARG A 47 36.18 -18.32 19.51
C ARG A 47 36.32 -18.52 21.01
N VAL A 48 35.28 -18.19 21.77
CA VAL A 48 35.17 -18.45 23.21
C VAL A 48 33.95 -19.34 23.44
N LEU A 49 34.17 -20.61 23.73
CA LEU A 49 33.13 -21.66 23.73
C LEU A 49 33.12 -22.46 25.04
N GLY A 50 31.97 -23.06 25.36
CA GLY A 50 31.84 -23.96 26.51
C GLY A 50 30.38 -24.25 26.83
N GLU A 51 30.12 -25.00 27.91
CA GLU A 51 28.76 -25.17 28.42
C GLU A 51 28.19 -23.82 28.90
N ARG A 52 29.05 -23.01 29.51
CA ARG A 52 28.79 -21.61 29.88
C ARG A 52 29.96 -20.72 29.45
N VAL A 53 29.69 -19.48 29.08
CA VAL A 53 30.73 -18.48 28.76
C VAL A 53 30.52 -17.21 29.57
N ALA A 54 31.58 -16.70 30.19
CA ALA A 54 31.60 -15.41 30.86
C ALA A 54 32.75 -14.55 30.31
N LEU A 55 32.41 -13.41 29.73
CA LEU A 55 33.34 -12.33 29.45
C LEU A 55 33.19 -11.29 30.56
N GLU A 56 34.22 -11.12 31.39
CA GLU A 56 34.18 -10.18 32.51
C GLU A 56 34.44 -8.74 32.05
N SER A 57 34.23 -7.77 32.94
CA SER A 57 34.31 -6.33 32.64
C SER A 57 35.64 -5.88 32.02
N ALA A 58 36.74 -6.55 32.35
CA ALA A 58 38.07 -6.25 31.80
C ALA A 58 38.36 -6.95 30.46
N ALA A 59 37.50 -7.86 29.99
CA ALA A 59 37.75 -8.64 28.79
C ALA A 59 37.89 -7.74 27.55
N ARG A 60 38.93 -7.98 26.74
CA ARG A 60 39.18 -7.30 25.47
C ARG A 60 39.39 -8.33 24.38
N ILE A 61 38.51 -8.38 23.39
CA ILE A 61 38.59 -9.30 22.26
C ILE A 61 38.69 -8.47 20.98
N ASP A 62 39.80 -8.60 20.24
CA ASP A 62 40.09 -7.75 19.07
C ASP A 62 40.49 -8.59 17.84
N THR A 63 39.65 -8.54 16.81
CA THR A 63 39.90 -9.09 15.47
C THR A 63 39.84 -7.99 14.41
N SER A 64 40.26 -6.77 14.72
CA SER A 64 40.30 -5.68 13.74
C SER A 64 41.33 -5.95 12.63
N GLY A 65 41.07 -5.42 11.43
CA GLY A 65 41.99 -5.55 10.29
C GLY A 65 42.02 -4.33 9.37
N PHE A 66 43.11 -4.15 8.64
CA PHE A 66 43.27 -3.03 7.71
C PHE A 66 42.34 -3.13 6.49
N THR A 67 42.21 -4.32 5.89
CA THR A 67 41.35 -4.55 4.72
C THR A 67 39.98 -5.11 5.06
N GLY A 68 39.67 -5.27 6.36
CA GLY A 68 38.38 -5.75 6.84
C GLY A 68 38.47 -6.31 8.26
N GLY A 69 37.37 -6.23 8.99
CA GLY A 69 37.24 -6.86 10.31
C GLY A 69 37.22 -8.39 10.24
N GLY A 70 37.68 -9.02 11.31
CA GLY A 70 37.68 -10.47 11.51
C GLY A 70 36.37 -11.00 12.09
N GLN A 71 36.45 -12.13 12.79
CA GLN A 71 35.30 -12.81 13.39
C GLN A 71 35.50 -13.05 14.88
N ILE A 72 34.45 -12.82 15.67
CA ILE A 72 34.38 -13.17 17.09
C ILE A 72 33.14 -14.03 17.32
N LEU A 73 33.31 -15.24 17.87
CA LEU A 73 32.24 -16.14 18.27
C LEU A 73 32.28 -16.37 19.78
N VAL A 74 31.21 -16.02 20.49
CA VAL A 74 31.08 -16.16 21.94
C VAL A 74 29.87 -17.03 22.24
N GLY A 75 30.13 -18.24 22.72
CA GLY A 75 29.11 -19.21 23.09
C GLY A 75 28.36 -19.86 21.93
N GLY A 76 28.68 -19.55 20.67
CA GLY A 76 28.08 -20.22 19.52
C GLY A 76 28.36 -19.47 18.22
N ASP A 77 27.81 -19.99 17.14
CA ASP A 77 27.78 -19.32 15.83
C ASP A 77 26.35 -18.89 15.51
N TYR A 78 26.15 -18.31 14.33
CA TYR A 78 24.91 -17.72 13.86
C TYR A 78 23.66 -18.56 14.15
N GLN A 79 22.74 -17.98 14.91
CA GLN A 79 21.49 -18.61 15.35
C GLN A 79 21.66 -19.99 16.01
N GLY A 80 22.87 -20.33 16.47
CA GLY A 80 23.21 -21.64 17.00
C GLY A 80 23.05 -22.78 16.00
N LYS A 81 23.05 -22.50 14.69
CA LYS A 81 22.76 -23.50 13.64
C LYS A 81 23.98 -24.23 13.12
N ASN A 82 25.19 -23.79 13.45
CA ASN A 82 26.41 -24.44 13.01
C ASN A 82 26.76 -25.61 13.94
N PRO A 83 26.62 -26.88 13.49
CA PRO A 83 26.92 -28.04 14.34
C PRO A 83 28.42 -28.18 14.68
N ASP A 84 29.30 -27.50 13.94
CA ASP A 84 30.75 -27.55 14.18
C ASP A 84 31.21 -26.58 15.29
N VAL A 85 30.31 -25.71 15.77
CA VAL A 85 30.57 -24.78 16.86
C VAL A 85 29.66 -25.12 18.03
N GLN A 86 30.24 -25.48 19.17
CA GLN A 86 29.48 -25.77 20.37
C GLN A 86 28.65 -24.54 20.81
N ASN A 87 27.34 -24.73 20.95
CA ASN A 87 26.49 -23.74 21.61
C ASN A 87 26.64 -23.85 23.14
N SER A 88 26.76 -22.71 23.79
CA SER A 88 26.64 -22.55 25.23
C SER A 88 25.19 -22.54 25.63
N ARG A 89 24.88 -23.04 26.83
CA ARG A 89 23.56 -22.87 27.43
C ARG A 89 23.37 -21.48 28.00
N ARG A 90 24.43 -20.89 28.54
CA ARG A 90 24.40 -19.58 29.20
C ARG A 90 25.59 -18.73 28.77
N VAL A 91 25.34 -17.49 28.37
CA VAL A 91 26.39 -16.50 28.09
C VAL A 91 26.17 -15.24 28.93
N PHE A 92 27.25 -14.76 29.55
CA PHE A 92 27.32 -13.48 30.24
C PHE A 92 28.44 -12.64 29.62
N VAL A 93 28.12 -11.41 29.23
CA VAL A 93 29.10 -10.39 28.81
C VAL A 93 28.93 -9.19 29.74
N GLY A 94 29.91 -8.98 30.60
CA GLY A 94 29.88 -7.96 31.64
C GLY A 94 30.00 -6.53 31.10
N ASP A 95 29.51 -5.57 31.89
CA ASP A 95 29.69 -4.15 31.60
C ASP A 95 31.18 -3.80 31.56
N GLY A 96 31.60 -3.09 30.52
CA GLY A 96 33.00 -2.79 30.24
C GLY A 96 33.75 -3.80 29.36
N ALA A 97 33.23 -5.02 29.15
CA ALA A 97 33.81 -5.95 28.17
C ALA A 97 33.72 -5.36 26.75
N SER A 98 34.74 -5.56 25.91
CA SER A 98 34.75 -5.05 24.53
C SER A 98 35.07 -6.12 23.49
N LEU A 99 34.27 -6.16 22.43
CA LEU A 99 34.44 -7.04 21.28
C LEU A 99 34.60 -6.18 20.02
N THR A 100 35.77 -6.22 19.38
CA THR A 100 36.11 -5.32 18.28
C THR A 100 36.48 -6.13 17.04
N ALA A 101 35.77 -5.89 15.94
CA ALA A 101 36.04 -6.47 14.63
C ALA A 101 35.97 -5.36 13.56
N ASP A 102 36.67 -4.26 13.78
CA ASP A 102 36.61 -3.08 12.90
C ASP A 102 37.51 -3.25 11.67
N ALA A 103 37.13 -2.60 10.57
CA ALA A 103 38.05 -2.27 9.50
C ALA A 103 38.74 -0.92 9.76
N SER A 104 40.08 -0.87 9.70
CA SER A 104 40.84 0.36 9.96
C SER A 104 41.28 1.12 8.68
N GLY A 105 41.26 0.45 7.52
CA GLY A 105 41.61 1.02 6.22
C GLY A 105 40.42 1.05 5.25
N LYS A 106 40.54 0.29 4.15
CA LYS A 106 39.46 0.08 3.17
C LYS A 106 38.97 -1.36 3.28
N GLY A 107 37.80 -1.56 3.89
CA GLY A 107 37.25 -2.86 4.16
C GLY A 107 35.93 -2.80 4.91
N ASP A 108 35.17 -3.88 4.83
CA ASP A 108 33.93 -4.01 5.60
C ASP A 108 34.23 -4.34 7.06
N GLY A 109 33.34 -3.91 7.96
CA GLY A 109 33.33 -4.36 9.34
C GLY A 109 33.16 -5.88 9.43
N GLY A 110 33.70 -6.46 10.50
CA GLY A 110 33.72 -7.89 10.73
C GLY A 110 32.40 -8.46 11.25
N ARG A 111 32.49 -9.66 11.83
CA ARG A 111 31.35 -10.41 12.36
C ARG A 111 31.52 -10.69 13.83
N ILE A 112 30.51 -10.38 14.65
CA ILE A 112 30.51 -10.68 16.08
C ILE A 112 29.24 -11.44 16.43
N ILE A 113 29.36 -12.66 16.96
CA ILE A 113 28.22 -13.47 17.38
C ILE A 113 28.34 -13.77 18.87
N VAL A 114 27.28 -13.46 19.62
CA VAL A 114 27.08 -13.84 21.02
C VAL A 114 25.81 -14.68 21.08
N TRP A 115 25.95 -15.97 21.37
CA TRP A 115 24.86 -16.94 21.30
C TRP A 115 24.77 -17.80 22.56
N ALA A 116 23.54 -18.06 23.00
CA ALA A 116 23.25 -19.13 23.94
C ALA A 116 21.95 -19.87 23.56
N ASP A 117 21.89 -21.17 23.79
CA ASP A 117 20.68 -21.98 23.56
C ASP A 117 19.55 -21.69 24.56
N GLU A 118 19.86 -20.96 25.63
CA GLU A 118 18.88 -20.63 26.63
C GLU A 118 19.00 -19.15 27.06
N ASN A 119 19.98 -18.75 27.87
CA ASN A 119 20.05 -17.38 28.41
C ASN A 119 21.30 -16.63 27.95
N THR A 120 21.11 -15.41 27.43
CA THR A 120 22.18 -14.45 27.18
C THR A 120 21.94 -13.16 27.98
N ARG A 121 22.94 -12.77 28.77
CA ARG A 121 23.03 -11.46 29.41
C ARG A 121 24.16 -10.67 28.77
N TYR A 122 23.82 -9.57 28.11
CA TYR A 122 24.78 -8.75 27.38
C TYR A 122 24.79 -7.31 27.87
N PHE A 123 25.90 -6.91 28.48
CA PHE A 123 26.12 -5.58 29.07
C PHE A 123 27.38 -4.89 28.51
N GLY A 124 28.16 -5.59 27.68
CA GLY A 124 29.39 -5.06 27.11
C GLY A 124 29.18 -4.10 25.93
N SER A 125 30.27 -3.86 25.22
CA SER A 125 30.30 -3.09 23.98
C SER A 125 30.84 -3.93 22.84
N LEU A 126 30.26 -3.77 21.66
CA LEU A 126 30.79 -4.35 20.42
C LEU A 126 30.97 -3.28 19.35
N SER A 127 31.97 -3.47 18.48
CA SER A 127 32.11 -2.68 17.26
C SER A 127 32.54 -3.54 16.07
N ALA A 128 31.91 -3.30 14.93
CA ALA A 128 32.30 -3.87 13.65
C ALA A 128 32.11 -2.80 12.57
N ARG A 129 32.89 -1.73 12.66
CA ARG A 129 32.76 -0.56 11.80
C ARG A 129 33.36 -0.80 10.42
N GLY A 130 32.72 -0.22 9.41
CA GLY A 130 33.28 -0.11 8.07
C GLY A 130 34.48 0.84 8.03
N GLY A 131 35.43 0.57 7.14
CA GLY A 131 36.69 1.29 7.06
C GLY A 131 36.50 2.77 6.68
N PRO A 132 37.30 3.70 7.24
CA PRO A 132 37.20 5.13 6.93
C PRO A 132 37.53 5.45 5.46
N GLN A 133 38.27 4.56 4.77
CA GLN A 133 38.62 4.71 3.35
C GLN A 133 37.63 4.00 2.41
N GLY A 134 36.55 3.44 2.94
CA GLY A 134 35.53 2.69 2.22
C GLY A 134 35.24 1.33 2.84
N GLY A 135 34.01 0.86 2.65
CA GLY A 135 33.48 -0.39 3.19
C GLY A 135 32.21 -0.17 4.01
N ASN A 136 31.40 -1.22 4.13
CA ASN A 136 30.15 -1.22 4.88
C ASN A 136 30.39 -1.62 6.34
N GLY A 137 29.43 -1.31 7.20
CA GLY A 137 29.40 -1.78 8.57
C GLY A 137 29.19 -3.29 8.60
N GLY A 138 29.73 -3.91 9.65
CA GLY A 138 29.69 -5.35 9.84
C GLY A 138 28.37 -5.87 10.36
N PHE A 139 28.38 -7.13 10.79
CA PHE A 139 27.22 -7.81 11.33
C PHE A 139 27.48 -8.25 12.77
N ALA A 140 26.53 -7.95 13.66
CA ALA A 140 26.53 -8.47 15.01
C ALA A 140 25.25 -9.24 15.32
N GLU A 141 25.35 -10.35 16.05
CA GLU A 141 24.22 -11.03 16.67
C GLU A 141 24.45 -11.10 18.18
N VAL A 142 23.43 -10.74 18.96
CA VAL A 142 23.40 -10.97 20.41
C VAL A 142 22.07 -11.61 20.75
N SER A 143 22.09 -12.92 20.95
CA SER A 143 20.89 -13.73 21.09
C SER A 143 21.01 -14.73 22.23
N GLY A 144 19.90 -14.95 22.92
CA GLY A 144 19.68 -16.16 23.71
C GLY A 144 18.40 -16.79 23.20
N LYS A 145 18.48 -18.01 22.68
CA LYS A 145 17.35 -18.68 21.99
C LYS A 145 16.07 -18.70 22.81
N GLN A 146 16.16 -18.79 24.14
CA GLN A 146 14.99 -18.61 25.00
C GLN A 146 14.90 -17.16 25.46
N ASN A 147 15.96 -16.65 26.08
CA ASN A 147 15.93 -15.45 26.88
C ASN A 147 17.12 -14.55 26.57
N LEU A 148 16.85 -13.27 26.33
CA LEU A 148 17.86 -12.25 26.13
C LEU A 148 17.59 -11.05 27.04
N GLN A 149 18.63 -10.61 27.73
CA GLN A 149 18.70 -9.29 28.34
C GLN A 149 19.83 -8.51 27.69
N PHE A 150 19.47 -7.45 26.97
CA PHE A 150 20.40 -6.59 26.25
C PHE A 150 20.40 -5.20 26.89
N ALA A 151 21.54 -4.84 27.50
CA ALA A 151 21.81 -3.49 28.01
C ALA A 151 23.17 -2.94 27.53
N GLY A 152 23.78 -3.60 26.55
CA GLY A 152 25.06 -3.22 25.99
C GLY A 152 24.96 -2.21 24.84
N LYS A 153 26.08 -2.00 24.14
CA LYS A 153 26.20 -1.07 23.01
C LYS A 153 26.74 -1.77 21.77
N ALA A 154 26.34 -1.28 20.60
CA ALA A 154 26.85 -1.77 19.32
C ALA A 154 27.17 -0.59 18.39
N ASP A 155 28.39 -0.54 17.85
CA ASP A 155 28.79 0.40 16.80
C ASP A 155 29.09 -0.35 15.50
N LEU A 156 28.17 -0.23 14.55
CA LEU A 156 28.20 -0.86 13.24
C LEU A 156 28.21 0.21 12.15
N THR A 157 28.71 1.41 12.48
CA THR A 157 28.72 2.55 11.57
C THR A 157 29.72 2.33 10.43
N ALA A 158 29.50 3.04 9.34
CA ALA A 158 30.36 2.99 8.16
C ALA A 158 30.46 4.40 7.57
N PRO A 159 31.55 5.15 7.85
CA PRO A 159 31.67 6.54 7.41
C PRO A 159 31.58 6.73 5.88
N ALA A 160 31.96 5.69 5.12
CA ALA A 160 32.03 5.71 3.66
C ALA A 160 31.20 4.57 3.01
N GLY A 161 30.21 4.02 3.72
CA GLY A 161 29.40 2.90 3.24
C GLY A 161 28.04 2.79 3.93
N ALA A 162 27.34 1.68 3.71
CA ALA A 162 26.10 1.39 4.41
C ALA A 162 26.37 0.97 5.86
N MET A 163 25.52 1.40 6.79
CA MET A 163 25.56 0.92 8.17
C MET A 163 25.27 -0.58 8.25
N GLY A 164 25.92 -1.24 9.21
CA GLY A 164 25.77 -2.67 9.49
C GLY A 164 24.48 -3.00 10.24
N PHE A 165 24.36 -4.25 10.71
CA PHE A 165 23.15 -4.79 11.35
C PHE A 165 23.44 -5.46 12.68
N LEU A 166 22.64 -5.13 13.70
CA LEU A 166 22.54 -5.87 14.95
C LEU A 166 21.29 -6.76 14.92
N LEU A 167 21.46 -8.07 15.04
CA LEU A 167 20.38 -9.04 15.21
C LEU A 167 20.19 -9.40 16.68
N LEU A 168 18.96 -9.30 17.18
CA LEU A 168 18.51 -9.88 18.44
C LEU A 168 17.43 -10.93 18.12
N ASP A 169 17.64 -12.19 18.51
CA ASP A 169 16.77 -13.33 18.12
C ASP A 169 16.30 -14.26 19.27
N PRO A 170 15.71 -13.76 20.38
CA PRO A 170 15.16 -14.60 21.46
C PRO A 170 13.75 -15.14 21.15
N LEU A 171 13.17 -15.87 22.11
CA LEU A 171 11.81 -16.39 22.00
C LEU A 171 10.77 -15.25 21.89
N ASP A 172 10.84 -14.27 22.78
CA ASP A 172 10.00 -13.08 22.82
C ASP A 172 10.88 -11.84 22.94
N ILE A 173 10.47 -10.74 22.32
CA ILE A 173 11.11 -9.42 22.50
C ILE A 173 10.11 -8.45 23.11
N ILE A 174 10.46 -7.89 24.27
CA ILE A 174 9.68 -6.83 24.91
C ILE A 174 10.53 -5.56 24.97
N VAL A 175 10.15 -4.55 24.19
CA VAL A 175 10.72 -3.21 24.23
C VAL A 175 9.96 -2.36 25.24
N SER A 176 10.66 -1.86 26.26
CA SER A 176 10.06 -1.07 27.34
C SER A 176 11.09 -0.09 27.91
N SER A 177 10.65 1.01 28.52
CA SER A 177 11.55 2.04 29.09
C SER A 177 12.51 1.47 30.14
N ASN A 178 12.08 0.42 30.86
CA ASN A 178 12.86 -0.30 31.84
C ASN A 178 13.50 -1.59 31.28
N GLY A 179 13.50 -1.78 29.96
CA GLY A 179 14.11 -2.92 29.30
C GLY A 179 15.62 -2.91 29.41
N GLY A 180 16.21 -4.10 29.58
CA GLY A 180 17.65 -4.21 29.79
C GLY A 180 18.16 -3.60 31.10
N ILE A 181 17.32 -3.11 32.03
CA ILE A 181 17.83 -2.63 33.33
C ILE A 181 18.61 -3.74 34.01
N LEU A 182 19.83 -3.42 34.44
CA LEU A 182 20.70 -4.25 35.27
C LEU A 182 20.00 -4.52 36.61
N PRO A 183 19.42 -5.72 36.86
CA PRO A 183 19.21 -6.14 38.23
C PRO A 183 20.61 -6.27 38.85
N ILE A 184 20.73 -6.18 40.18
CA ILE A 184 21.96 -6.64 40.82
C ILE A 184 22.14 -8.11 40.41
N VAL A 185 23.09 -8.37 39.51
CA VAL A 185 23.39 -9.73 39.05
C VAL A 185 24.19 -10.40 40.17
N THR A 186 23.48 -11.03 41.10
CA THR A 186 24.13 -11.81 42.17
C THR A 186 24.71 -13.14 41.63
N ASP A 187 24.19 -13.60 40.49
CA ASP A 187 24.66 -14.77 39.75
C ASP A 187 24.47 -14.53 38.23
N GLU A 188 25.59 -14.52 37.51
CA GLU A 188 25.69 -14.28 36.06
C GLU A 188 24.96 -15.35 35.21
N PHE A 189 24.78 -16.57 35.73
CA PHE A 189 24.16 -17.69 35.03
C PHE A 189 22.79 -18.08 35.58
N ALA A 190 22.25 -17.31 36.52
CA ALA A 190 20.92 -17.54 37.09
C ALA A 190 19.84 -17.59 36.00
N ASP A 191 18.76 -18.30 36.29
CA ASP A 191 17.57 -18.29 35.46
C ASP A 191 16.94 -16.89 35.43
N PHE A 192 16.25 -16.58 34.33
CA PHE A 192 15.47 -15.36 34.25
C PHE A 192 14.10 -15.54 34.90
N SER A 193 13.54 -14.44 35.39
CA SER A 193 12.11 -14.37 35.70
C SER A 193 11.28 -14.50 34.42
N THR A 194 9.99 -14.84 34.55
CA THR A 194 9.05 -14.76 33.42
C THR A 194 8.96 -13.33 32.87
N ASN A 195 8.68 -13.18 31.57
CA ASN A 195 8.50 -11.89 30.87
C ASN A 195 9.71 -10.93 30.94
N ILE A 196 10.86 -11.37 30.44
CA ILE A 196 12.06 -10.54 30.41
C ILE A 196 11.84 -9.32 29.52
N LEU A 197 12.11 -8.14 30.07
CA LEU A 197 12.22 -6.93 29.28
C LEU A 197 13.55 -6.94 28.55
N THR A 198 13.51 -7.30 27.27
CA THR A 198 14.70 -7.60 26.46
C THR A 198 15.61 -6.40 26.30
N ILE A 199 15.06 -5.24 25.92
CA ILE A 199 15.80 -4.04 25.54
C ILE A 199 14.95 -2.79 25.77
N SER A 200 15.58 -1.65 26.05
CA SER A 200 14.91 -0.35 26.13
C SER A 200 14.98 0.45 24.84
N ASP A 201 14.07 1.42 24.68
CA ASP A 201 14.11 2.39 23.58
C ASP A 201 15.44 3.18 23.54
N THR A 202 15.98 3.56 24.70
CA THR A 202 17.30 4.17 24.80
C THR A 202 18.43 3.23 24.36
N GLY A 203 18.37 1.96 24.74
CA GLY A 203 19.33 0.93 24.31
C GLY A 203 19.29 0.69 22.81
N MET A 204 18.10 0.65 22.22
CA MET A 204 17.92 0.57 20.76
C MET A 204 18.53 1.78 20.06
N ASN A 205 18.28 2.99 20.56
CA ASN A 205 18.83 4.22 19.98
C ASN A 205 20.35 4.37 20.14
N ALA A 206 20.95 3.67 21.10
CA ALA A 206 22.40 3.65 21.28
C ALA A 206 23.13 2.76 20.25
N VAL A 207 22.41 2.02 19.42
CA VAL A 207 23.00 1.20 18.35
C VAL A 207 23.38 2.10 17.17
N GLY A 208 24.68 2.18 16.90
CA GLY A 208 25.23 2.82 15.70
C GLY A 208 25.07 1.94 14.45
N GLY A 209 23.84 1.62 14.05
CA GLY A 209 23.57 0.79 12.87
C GLY A 209 22.12 0.38 12.75
N ASN A 210 21.79 -0.43 11.74
CA ASN A 210 20.43 -0.95 11.59
C ASN A 210 20.16 -2.05 12.64
N ILE A 211 18.89 -2.22 13.03
CA ILE A 211 18.50 -3.24 14.00
C ILE A 211 17.56 -4.24 13.35
N ILE A 212 17.77 -5.51 13.63
CA ILE A 212 16.88 -6.61 13.31
C ILE A 212 16.43 -7.21 14.64
N LEU A 213 15.15 -7.02 14.96
CA LEU A 213 14.47 -7.73 16.02
C LEU A 213 13.79 -8.94 15.40
N GLN A 214 14.26 -10.13 15.73
CA GLN A 214 13.63 -11.37 15.34
C GLN A 214 13.15 -12.08 16.60
N ALA A 215 11.95 -12.65 16.57
CA ALA A 215 11.47 -13.45 17.70
C ALA A 215 10.74 -14.69 17.21
N GLN A 216 10.84 -15.78 17.97
CA GLN A 216 10.09 -17.00 17.63
C GLN A 216 8.63 -16.95 18.08
N ASN A 217 8.24 -16.01 18.95
CA ASN A 217 6.87 -15.72 19.37
C ASN A 217 6.56 -14.24 19.12
N ASP A 218 6.38 -13.43 20.16
CA ASP A 218 5.86 -12.07 20.05
C ASP A 218 6.98 -11.01 20.13
N ILE A 219 6.75 -9.89 19.44
CA ILE A 219 7.52 -8.66 19.62
C ILE A 219 6.58 -7.55 20.06
N ILE A 220 6.84 -6.97 21.23
CA ILE A 220 5.93 -6.03 21.90
C ILE A 220 6.65 -4.72 22.19
N PHE A 221 6.14 -3.61 21.65
CA PHE A 221 6.62 -2.25 21.93
C PHE A 221 5.71 -1.56 22.95
N ASN A 222 6.19 -1.47 24.20
CA ASN A 222 5.50 -0.85 25.33
C ASN A 222 6.05 0.53 25.72
N SER A 223 7.12 1.00 25.07
CA SER A 223 7.63 2.37 25.18
C SER A 223 7.71 3.04 23.81
N MET A 224 7.69 4.37 23.80
CA MET A 224 7.90 5.13 22.57
C MET A 224 9.34 4.92 22.11
N THR A 225 9.53 4.55 20.85
CA THR A 225 10.86 4.29 20.29
C THR A 225 11.08 5.21 19.09
N ASN A 226 12.12 6.04 19.13
CA ASN A 226 12.41 7.05 18.12
C ASN A 226 13.83 6.91 17.58
N PHE A 227 14.00 6.25 16.44
CA PHE A 227 15.28 6.00 15.79
C PHE A 227 15.83 7.23 15.07
N THR A 228 17.14 7.46 15.23
CA THR A 228 17.86 8.55 14.56
C THR A 228 18.55 8.04 13.28
N GLY A 229 17.78 7.88 12.20
CA GLY A 229 18.28 7.55 10.86
C GLY A 229 18.50 6.05 10.58
N ASN A 230 18.45 5.21 11.61
CA ASN A 230 18.57 3.76 11.50
C ASN A 230 17.29 3.14 10.93
N SER A 231 17.45 2.10 10.10
CA SER A 231 16.32 1.24 9.72
C SER A 231 16.09 0.17 10.78
N LEU A 232 14.84 -0.21 10.96
CA LEU A 232 14.42 -1.25 11.88
C LEU A 232 13.64 -2.33 11.13
N THR A 233 14.10 -3.57 11.27
CA THR A 233 13.38 -4.77 10.86
C THR A 233 12.84 -5.48 12.09
N VAL A 234 11.55 -5.81 12.08
CA VAL A 234 10.85 -6.50 13.15
C VAL A 234 10.18 -7.73 12.56
N ALA A 235 10.61 -8.91 12.98
CA ALA A 235 10.18 -10.17 12.41
C ALA A 235 9.77 -11.17 13.50
N ALA A 236 8.47 -11.17 13.82
CA ALA A 236 7.85 -12.14 14.74
C ALA A 236 7.54 -13.44 13.95
N ASN A 237 8.59 -14.20 13.65
CA ASN A 237 8.57 -15.22 12.60
C ASN A 237 8.04 -16.59 13.04
N GLY A 238 7.70 -16.80 14.32
CA GLY A 238 6.90 -17.96 14.72
C GLY A 238 7.53 -19.32 14.35
N ALA A 239 8.15 -20.07 15.26
CA ALA A 239 8.48 -21.48 14.95
C ALA A 239 7.23 -22.30 14.54
N VAL A 240 6.04 -21.83 14.95
CA VAL A 240 4.71 -22.35 14.60
C VAL A 240 3.85 -21.37 13.78
N GLY A 241 4.44 -20.29 13.26
CA GLY A 241 3.76 -19.32 12.40
C GLY A 241 2.71 -18.44 13.09
N THR A 242 2.71 -18.31 14.42
CA THR A 242 1.72 -17.51 15.18
C THR A 242 2.29 -16.26 15.86
N GLY A 243 3.59 -16.01 15.74
CA GLY A 243 4.25 -14.87 16.37
C GLY A 243 3.67 -13.53 15.91
N SER A 244 3.42 -12.60 16.83
CA SER A 244 2.74 -11.33 16.51
C SER A 244 3.55 -10.11 16.92
N VAL A 245 3.40 -9.02 16.16
CA VAL A 245 3.96 -7.71 16.52
C VAL A 245 2.86 -6.85 17.14
N LYS A 246 3.12 -6.31 18.34
CA LYS A 246 2.19 -5.45 19.09
C LYS A 246 2.84 -4.08 19.33
N LEU A 247 2.30 -3.04 18.70
CA LEU A 247 2.72 -1.65 18.85
C LEU A 247 1.79 -0.90 19.80
N ASN A 248 2.03 -1.03 21.11
CA ASN A 248 1.22 -0.32 22.10
C ASN A 248 1.58 1.17 22.14
N GLN A 249 2.85 1.50 21.86
CA GLN A 249 3.36 2.86 21.82
C GLN A 249 3.93 3.23 20.44
N ALA A 250 4.08 4.53 20.19
CA ALA A 250 4.54 5.04 18.90
C ALA A 250 5.97 4.60 18.58
N LEU A 251 6.19 4.31 17.31
CA LEU A 251 7.48 3.91 16.75
C LEU A 251 7.83 4.84 15.58
N SER A 252 8.98 5.50 15.64
CA SER A 252 9.40 6.43 14.60
C SER A 252 10.85 6.32 14.18
N THR A 253 11.16 6.77 12.95
CA THR A 253 12.53 6.91 12.42
C THR A 253 12.73 8.29 11.79
N THR A 254 13.95 8.81 11.82
CA THR A 254 14.33 10.02 11.06
C THR A 254 14.91 9.69 9.68
N GLY A 255 14.24 8.81 8.93
CA GLY A 255 14.57 8.52 7.52
C GLY A 255 14.88 7.06 7.20
N GLY A 256 15.21 6.25 8.21
CA GLY A 256 15.35 4.80 8.06
C GLY A 256 14.02 4.10 7.78
N SER A 257 14.05 2.97 7.10
CA SER A 257 12.84 2.20 6.81
C SER A 257 12.36 1.40 8.04
N LEU A 258 11.06 1.15 8.08
CA LEU A 258 10.41 0.27 9.04
C LEU A 258 9.85 -0.96 8.31
N GLU A 259 10.39 -2.13 8.60
CA GLU A 259 9.93 -3.42 8.08
C GLU A 259 9.33 -4.24 9.22
N LEU A 260 8.03 -4.56 9.14
CA LEU A 260 7.32 -5.31 10.18
C LEU A 260 6.70 -6.56 9.56
N SER A 261 7.02 -7.73 10.12
CA SER A 261 6.43 -9.01 9.72
C SER A 261 6.04 -9.88 10.90
N GLY A 262 4.96 -10.65 10.72
CA GLY A 262 4.50 -11.64 11.68
C GLY A 262 3.20 -12.32 11.24
N TYR A 263 2.62 -13.13 12.12
CA TYR A 263 1.28 -13.68 11.92
C TYR A 263 0.23 -12.56 11.90
N THR A 264 0.31 -11.65 12.87
CA THR A 264 -0.46 -10.41 12.91
C THR A 264 0.43 -9.23 13.30
N VAL A 265 0.02 -8.03 12.90
CA VAL A 265 0.52 -6.77 13.45
C VAL A 265 -0.69 -5.98 13.96
N THR A 266 -0.63 -5.56 15.22
CA THR A 266 -1.72 -4.86 15.92
C THR A 266 -1.18 -3.73 16.79
N GLY A 267 -2.09 -2.89 17.31
CA GLY A 267 -1.76 -1.83 18.25
C GLY A 267 -2.30 -0.46 17.84
N SER A 268 -2.14 0.51 18.73
CA SER A 268 -2.61 1.89 18.58
C SER A 268 -1.48 2.91 18.49
N GLY A 269 -0.25 2.53 18.84
CA GLY A 269 0.91 3.41 18.74
C GLY A 269 1.25 3.63 17.27
N GLY A 270 1.27 4.89 16.81
CA GLY A 270 1.46 5.22 15.39
C GLY A 270 2.87 4.93 14.87
N LEU A 271 2.98 4.72 13.56
CA LEU A 271 4.24 4.63 12.83
C LEU A 271 4.54 5.95 12.13
N SER A 272 5.77 6.46 12.29
CA SER A 272 6.22 7.61 11.52
C SER A 272 7.64 7.44 11.00
N THR A 273 7.90 7.79 9.75
CA THR A 273 9.25 7.94 9.22
C THR A 273 9.40 9.34 8.61
N ALA A 274 10.63 9.81 8.48
CA ALA A 274 10.95 11.07 7.79
C ALA A 274 11.44 10.80 6.35
N GLY A 275 10.64 10.08 5.56
CA GLY A 275 10.94 9.72 4.17
C GLY A 275 11.33 8.24 3.96
N GLY A 276 11.58 7.49 5.04
CA GLY A 276 11.84 6.05 4.98
C GLY A 276 10.60 5.25 4.61
N ALA A 277 10.75 4.07 4.01
CA ALA A 277 9.62 3.22 3.69
C ALA A 277 8.96 2.64 4.96
N VAL A 278 7.66 2.35 4.90
CA VAL A 278 6.95 1.58 5.93
C VAL A 278 6.31 0.37 5.28
N ASN A 279 6.76 -0.81 5.65
CA ASN A 279 6.33 -2.07 5.04
C ASN A 279 5.84 -3.00 6.14
N ILE A 280 4.57 -3.40 6.06
CA ILE A 280 3.94 -4.33 6.99
C ILE A 280 3.44 -5.54 6.22
N HIS A 281 3.96 -6.73 6.56
CA HIS A 281 3.62 -7.99 5.92
C HIS A 281 3.12 -8.99 6.96
N VAL A 282 1.89 -9.44 6.83
CA VAL A 282 1.29 -10.42 7.74
C VAL A 282 0.77 -11.64 7.01
N THR A 283 0.76 -12.79 7.69
CA THR A 283 0.18 -14.01 7.12
C THR A 283 -1.31 -14.16 7.43
N SER A 284 -1.80 -13.61 8.55
CA SER A 284 -3.22 -13.51 8.92
C SER A 284 -3.75 -12.10 8.65
N ALA A 285 -4.79 -11.64 9.37
CA ALA A 285 -5.32 -10.29 9.24
C ALA A 285 -4.34 -9.22 9.77
N LEU A 286 -4.25 -8.10 9.04
CA LEU A 286 -3.64 -6.88 9.54
C LEU A 286 -4.74 -6.04 10.20
N ALA A 287 -4.67 -5.86 11.52
CA ALA A 287 -5.66 -5.11 12.30
C ALA A 287 -4.95 -4.02 13.11
N TYR A 288 -4.52 -2.98 12.40
CA TYR A 288 -3.62 -1.97 12.95
C TYR A 288 -4.32 -0.63 13.15
N GLY A 289 -4.46 -0.20 14.41
CA GLY A 289 -5.20 0.99 14.81
C GLY A 289 -4.37 2.28 14.88
N GLY A 290 -3.05 2.18 14.76
CA GLY A 290 -2.15 3.35 14.73
C GLY A 290 -2.11 4.02 13.36
N ALA A 291 -1.99 5.36 13.33
CA ALA A 291 -1.76 6.08 12.08
C ALA A 291 -0.37 5.77 11.53
N ILE A 292 -0.24 5.72 10.19
CA ILE A 292 1.03 5.48 9.48
C ILE A 292 1.38 6.73 8.67
N ASN A 293 2.55 7.31 8.92
CA ASN A 293 3.03 8.50 8.22
C ASN A 293 4.46 8.29 7.72
N SER A 294 4.70 8.11 6.42
CA SER A 294 6.06 7.85 5.92
C SER A 294 6.87 9.10 5.58
N GLY A 295 6.25 10.29 5.65
CA GLY A 295 6.93 11.56 5.34
C GLY A 295 7.48 11.68 3.92
N GLY A 296 7.03 10.86 2.97
CA GLY A 296 7.54 10.82 1.58
C GLY A 296 7.96 9.42 1.11
N GLY A 297 8.17 8.48 2.04
CA GLY A 297 8.50 7.09 1.70
C GLY A 297 7.31 6.29 1.19
N THR A 298 7.56 5.17 0.52
CA THR A 298 6.48 4.23 0.15
C THR A 298 5.89 3.55 1.39
N VAL A 299 4.58 3.34 1.39
CA VAL A 299 3.90 2.51 2.39
C VAL A 299 3.34 1.25 1.72
N THR A 300 3.74 0.07 2.20
CA THR A 300 3.21 -1.23 1.73
C THR A 300 2.54 -1.96 2.88
N LEU A 301 1.28 -2.34 2.71
CA LEU A 301 0.51 -3.12 3.68
C LEU A 301 -0.02 -4.39 3.01
N ALA A 302 0.47 -5.54 3.43
CA ALA A 302 0.15 -6.81 2.79
C ALA A 302 -0.31 -7.86 3.81
N SER A 303 -1.40 -8.56 3.45
CA SER A 303 -1.88 -9.76 4.15
C SER A 303 -2.07 -10.89 3.16
N THR A 304 -1.47 -12.06 3.42
CA THR A 304 -1.60 -13.25 2.57
C THR A 304 -2.77 -14.17 2.95
N GLY A 305 -3.45 -13.91 4.07
CA GLY A 305 -4.48 -14.82 4.58
C GLY A 305 -5.70 -14.13 5.18
N GLY A 306 -5.69 -12.81 5.31
CA GLY A 306 -6.76 -12.06 5.95
C GLY A 306 -7.07 -10.71 5.31
N THR A 307 -7.89 -9.95 6.02
CA THR A 307 -8.25 -8.58 5.66
C THR A 307 -7.12 -7.64 6.08
N VAL A 308 -6.86 -6.61 5.27
CA VAL A 308 -6.11 -5.44 5.75
C VAL A 308 -7.10 -4.42 6.29
N SER A 309 -7.01 -4.15 7.58
CA SER A 309 -7.69 -3.06 8.27
C SER A 309 -6.65 -2.19 8.96
N ASN A 310 -6.63 -0.92 8.59
CA ASN A 310 -5.71 0.07 9.12
C ASN A 310 -6.45 1.33 9.58
N ALA A 311 -5.77 2.13 10.40
CA ALA A 311 -6.14 3.51 10.62
C ALA A 311 -5.70 4.38 9.42
N ASN A 312 -5.47 5.68 9.64
CA ASN A 312 -5.09 6.58 8.55
C ASN A 312 -3.66 6.30 8.06
N VAL A 313 -3.46 6.34 6.75
CA VAL A 313 -2.15 6.17 6.11
C VAL A 313 -1.84 7.37 5.23
N ASN A 314 -0.69 7.99 5.47
CA ASN A 314 -0.19 9.14 4.71
C ASN A 314 1.24 8.88 4.23
N ALA A 315 1.43 8.83 2.91
CA ALA A 315 2.74 8.59 2.32
C ALA A 315 3.53 9.87 2.00
N GLY A 316 3.01 11.07 2.30
CA GLY A 316 3.59 12.32 1.83
C GLY A 316 3.67 12.33 0.30
N ALA A 317 4.84 12.57 -0.28
CA ALA A 317 5.07 12.47 -1.73
C ALA A 317 5.14 11.02 -2.26
N GLY A 318 5.19 10.01 -1.39
CA GLY A 318 5.38 8.61 -1.75
C GLY A 318 4.13 7.91 -2.28
N ASN A 319 4.25 6.59 -2.48
CA ASN A 319 3.17 5.71 -2.92
C ASN A 319 2.58 4.91 -1.76
N ILE A 320 1.35 4.45 -1.92
CA ILE A 320 0.70 3.50 -1.00
C ILE A 320 0.28 2.26 -1.79
N SER A 321 0.66 1.08 -1.32
CA SER A 321 0.22 -0.20 -1.85
C SER A 321 -0.41 -1.04 -0.75
N VAL A 322 -1.65 -1.49 -0.96
CA VAL A 322 -2.38 -2.35 -0.02
C VAL A 322 -2.87 -3.59 -0.73
N THR A 323 -2.55 -4.76 -0.17
CA THR A 323 -3.00 -6.06 -0.68
C THR A 323 -3.58 -6.90 0.45
N GLY A 324 -4.86 -7.28 0.35
CA GLY A 324 -5.54 -8.15 1.32
C GLY A 324 -6.23 -9.34 0.66
N GLN A 325 -6.18 -10.51 1.31
CA GLN A 325 -6.80 -11.74 0.79
C GLN A 325 -8.33 -11.63 0.77
N THR A 326 -8.94 -11.46 1.95
CA THR A 326 -10.41 -11.46 2.11
C THR A 326 -11.05 -10.09 1.94
N GLY A 327 -10.25 -9.10 1.51
CA GLY A 327 -10.67 -7.74 1.26
C GLY A 327 -9.87 -6.70 2.05
N SER A 328 -10.32 -5.45 1.97
CA SER A 328 -9.70 -4.33 2.66
C SER A 328 -10.75 -3.39 3.23
N LEU A 329 -10.76 -3.23 4.55
CA LEU A 329 -11.62 -2.32 5.31
C LEU A 329 -10.76 -1.15 5.79
N LEU A 330 -10.71 -0.08 5.01
CA LEU A 330 -9.70 0.95 5.21
C LEU A 330 -10.35 2.29 5.56
N ARG A 331 -9.59 3.17 6.18
CA ARG A 331 -10.03 4.53 6.51
C ARG A 331 -9.55 5.52 5.45
N ASN A 332 -8.50 6.29 5.74
CA ASN A 332 -8.04 7.37 4.88
C ASN A 332 -6.66 7.06 4.31
N PHE A 333 -6.51 7.20 2.99
CA PHE A 333 -5.23 7.18 2.29
C PHE A 333 -4.94 8.53 1.66
N ALA A 334 -3.76 9.06 1.95
CA ALA A 334 -3.25 10.26 1.33
C ALA A 334 -1.85 10.01 0.76
N ALA A 335 -1.67 10.26 -0.53
CA ALA A 335 -0.39 10.14 -1.20
C ALA A 335 -0.24 11.23 -2.26
N GLY A 336 0.97 11.77 -2.40
CA GLY A 336 1.38 12.60 -3.53
C GLY A 336 1.74 11.76 -4.76
N GLY A 337 1.88 10.45 -4.60
CA GLY A 337 2.00 9.47 -5.68
C GLY A 337 0.71 8.69 -5.91
N THR A 338 0.85 7.39 -6.14
CA THR A 338 -0.24 6.46 -6.40
C THR A 338 -0.73 5.80 -5.12
N VAL A 339 -2.05 5.63 -5.00
CA VAL A 339 -2.68 4.71 -4.04
C VAL A 339 -3.21 3.49 -4.80
N SER A 340 -2.61 2.33 -4.56
CA SER A 340 -3.00 1.05 -5.15
C SER A 340 -3.63 0.15 -4.09
N LEU A 341 -4.90 -0.20 -4.25
CA LEU A 341 -5.64 -1.08 -3.33
C LEU A 341 -6.07 -2.34 -4.08
N THR A 342 -5.68 -3.50 -3.56
CA THR A 342 -5.94 -4.80 -4.18
C THR A 342 -6.57 -5.76 -3.18
N GLY A 343 -7.80 -6.21 -3.48
CA GLY A 343 -8.38 -7.41 -2.87
C GLY A 343 -8.07 -8.61 -3.76
N THR A 344 -7.54 -9.71 -3.23
CA THR A 344 -7.23 -10.91 -4.04
C THR A 344 -8.36 -11.94 -4.07
N ALA A 345 -9.23 -11.94 -3.05
CA ALA A 345 -10.44 -12.78 -2.97
C ALA A 345 -11.68 -12.07 -2.40
N GLY A 346 -11.56 -10.82 -1.95
CA GLY A 346 -12.66 -10.08 -1.31
C GLY A 346 -12.74 -8.61 -1.73
N SER A 347 -13.68 -7.88 -1.12
CA SER A 347 -14.05 -6.53 -1.51
C SER A 347 -13.10 -5.44 -0.99
N ILE A 348 -13.19 -4.25 -1.56
CA ILE A 348 -12.58 -3.01 -1.04
C ILE A 348 -13.73 -2.13 -0.52
N TYR A 349 -13.74 -1.74 0.76
CA TYR A 349 -14.79 -0.91 1.38
C TYR A 349 -14.25 0.22 2.25
N GLY A 350 -14.91 1.38 2.19
CA GLY A 350 -14.94 2.35 3.31
C GLY A 350 -13.96 3.52 3.24
N ASN A 351 -13.33 3.74 2.08
CA ASN A 351 -12.08 4.51 2.03
C ASN A 351 -12.28 5.96 1.59
N ASN A 352 -11.54 6.88 2.21
CA ASN A 352 -11.23 8.18 1.64
C ASN A 352 -9.86 8.11 0.95
N VAL A 353 -9.80 8.24 -0.37
CA VAL A 353 -8.55 8.18 -1.15
C VAL A 353 -8.25 9.56 -1.71
N THR A 354 -7.09 10.12 -1.35
CA THR A 354 -6.53 11.33 -1.97
C THR A 354 -5.18 10.99 -2.58
N ALA A 355 -5.05 11.12 -3.90
CA ALA A 355 -3.86 10.67 -4.62
C ALA A 355 -3.60 11.47 -5.90
N VAL A 356 -2.40 11.36 -6.48
CA VAL A 356 -2.22 11.72 -7.90
C VAL A 356 -2.91 10.69 -8.80
N ALA A 357 -2.80 9.41 -8.46
CA ALA A 357 -3.52 8.33 -9.13
C ALA A 357 -4.06 7.31 -8.12
N ALA A 358 -5.25 6.78 -8.38
CA ALA A 358 -5.85 5.70 -7.62
C ALA A 358 -6.05 4.47 -8.51
N SER A 359 -5.54 3.32 -8.08
CA SER A 359 -5.74 2.02 -8.73
C SER A 359 -6.45 1.07 -7.77
N LEU A 360 -7.65 0.64 -8.11
CA LEU A 360 -8.50 -0.20 -7.25
C LEU A 360 -8.80 -1.52 -7.97
N ASN A 361 -8.39 -2.66 -7.43
CA ASN A 361 -8.59 -3.96 -8.08
C ASN A 361 -9.16 -4.97 -7.10
N SER A 362 -10.24 -5.64 -7.49
CA SER A 362 -10.93 -6.58 -6.61
C SER A 362 -11.68 -7.63 -7.45
N PRO A 363 -11.71 -8.91 -7.05
CA PRO A 363 -12.63 -9.87 -7.63
C PRO A 363 -14.07 -9.68 -7.14
N SER A 364 -14.29 -8.82 -6.15
CA SER A 364 -15.59 -8.54 -5.55
C SER A 364 -15.86 -7.03 -5.61
N THR A 365 -16.80 -6.54 -4.79
CA THR A 365 -17.21 -5.14 -4.76
C THR A 365 -16.03 -4.19 -4.50
N ILE A 366 -16.05 -3.04 -5.18
CA ILE A 366 -15.22 -1.88 -4.83
C ILE A 366 -16.17 -0.78 -4.41
N TYR A 367 -16.01 -0.28 -3.19
CA TYR A 367 -16.82 0.79 -2.62
C TYR A 367 -15.93 1.85 -1.93
N SER A 368 -16.10 3.12 -2.31
CA SER A 368 -15.41 4.25 -1.69
C SER A 368 -16.36 5.42 -1.44
N ASN A 369 -16.33 5.95 -0.22
CA ASN A 369 -17.13 7.12 0.20
C ASN A 369 -16.59 8.43 -0.36
N TYR A 370 -15.29 8.48 -0.64
CA TYR A 370 -14.63 9.67 -1.11
C TYR A 370 -13.37 9.29 -1.90
N ILE A 371 -13.37 9.57 -3.19
CA ILE A 371 -12.18 9.42 -4.03
C ILE A 371 -11.86 10.72 -4.75
N ASN A 372 -10.70 11.28 -4.43
CA ASN A 372 -10.14 12.48 -5.03
C ASN A 372 -8.76 12.15 -5.57
N ALA A 373 -8.71 11.74 -6.84
CA ALA A 373 -7.45 11.46 -7.52
C ALA A 373 -7.39 12.13 -8.88
N GLY A 374 -6.18 12.51 -9.29
CA GLY A 374 -5.91 13.05 -10.63
C GLY A 374 -6.17 12.04 -11.75
N ARG A 375 -6.26 10.75 -11.42
CA ARG A 375 -6.71 9.65 -12.29
C ARG A 375 -7.25 8.51 -11.43
N ILE A 376 -8.36 7.91 -11.85
CA ILE A 376 -8.97 6.74 -11.19
C ILE A 376 -9.07 5.58 -12.18
N ASP A 377 -8.39 4.48 -11.85
CA ASP A 377 -8.56 3.18 -12.49
C ASP A 377 -9.17 2.21 -11.46
N ALA A 378 -10.30 1.58 -11.79
CA ALA A 378 -10.99 0.66 -10.89
C ALA A 378 -11.52 -0.56 -11.63
N THR A 379 -11.22 -1.77 -11.16
CA THR A 379 -11.67 -3.02 -11.77
C THR A 379 -12.26 -3.97 -10.73
N SER A 380 -13.56 -4.23 -10.83
CA SER A 380 -14.25 -5.31 -10.12
C SER A 380 -14.55 -6.46 -11.10
N SER A 381 -13.84 -7.57 -11.01
CA SER A 381 -13.98 -8.68 -11.98
C SER A 381 -15.16 -9.63 -11.69
N GLY A 382 -15.73 -9.60 -10.49
CA GLY A 382 -16.87 -10.47 -10.11
C GLY A 382 -18.06 -9.74 -9.49
N SER A 383 -18.05 -8.41 -9.38
CA SER A 383 -19.15 -7.62 -8.81
C SER A 383 -19.21 -6.23 -9.44
N TYR A 384 -19.53 -5.20 -8.66
CA TYR A 384 -19.67 -3.83 -9.10
C TYR A 384 -18.60 -2.90 -8.52
N VAL A 385 -18.47 -1.73 -9.16
CA VAL A 385 -17.70 -0.57 -8.67
C VAL A 385 -18.68 0.51 -8.26
N ASP A 386 -18.58 1.03 -7.04
CA ASP A 386 -19.40 2.13 -6.51
C ASP A 386 -18.52 3.20 -5.85
N LEU A 387 -18.45 4.38 -6.47
CA LEU A 387 -17.51 5.44 -6.10
C LEU A 387 -18.23 6.75 -5.87
N TYR A 388 -17.97 7.35 -4.71
CA TYR A 388 -18.46 8.66 -4.33
C TYR A 388 -17.34 9.71 -4.35
N ASN A 389 -17.65 10.88 -4.89
CA ASN A 389 -16.81 12.06 -4.85
C ASN A 389 -17.64 13.27 -4.42
N LEU A 390 -17.46 13.67 -3.17
CA LEU A 390 -18.02 14.88 -2.58
C LEU A 390 -16.97 15.99 -2.47
N ALA A 391 -15.90 15.93 -3.27
CA ALA A 391 -14.82 16.91 -3.28
C ALA A 391 -15.19 18.19 -4.06
N SER A 392 -14.23 19.12 -4.12
CA SER A 392 -14.30 20.32 -4.96
C SER A 392 -13.84 20.08 -6.40
N GLN A 393 -13.31 18.90 -6.72
CA GLN A 393 -12.74 18.57 -8.04
C GLN A 393 -13.52 17.42 -8.69
N PRO A 394 -13.67 17.41 -10.03
CA PRO A 394 -14.39 16.35 -10.72
C PRO A 394 -13.68 15.00 -10.60
N LEU A 395 -14.45 13.91 -10.67
CA LEU A 395 -13.88 12.55 -10.80
C LEU A 395 -13.10 12.47 -12.12
N GLN A 396 -11.79 12.22 -12.03
CA GLN A 396 -10.92 12.06 -13.20
C GLN A 396 -10.95 10.59 -13.67
N ILE A 397 -11.75 10.31 -14.69
CA ILE A 397 -12.05 8.95 -15.14
C ILE A 397 -10.93 8.40 -16.02
N GLY A 398 -10.21 7.40 -15.51
CA GLY A 398 -9.36 6.48 -16.27
C GLY A 398 -10.18 5.29 -16.77
N SER A 399 -9.75 4.07 -16.47
CA SER A 399 -10.49 2.83 -16.80
C SER A 399 -11.31 2.37 -15.60
N ILE A 400 -12.63 2.32 -15.73
CA ILE A 400 -13.54 1.83 -14.69
C ILE A 400 -14.32 0.63 -15.24
N ASN A 401 -14.10 -0.54 -14.66
CA ASN A 401 -14.72 -1.79 -15.09
C ASN A 401 -15.44 -2.47 -13.91
N GLY A 402 -16.73 -2.75 -14.09
CA GLY A 402 -17.51 -3.56 -13.16
C GLY A 402 -18.18 -4.71 -13.90
N SER A 403 -17.97 -5.93 -13.41
CA SER A 403 -18.55 -7.16 -13.96
C SER A 403 -20.09 -7.15 -13.97
N THR A 404 -20.70 -6.57 -12.93
CA THR A 404 -22.18 -6.47 -12.82
C THR A 404 -22.69 -5.03 -12.93
N GLY A 405 -21.91 -4.04 -12.50
CA GLY A 405 -22.32 -2.65 -12.57
C GLY A 405 -21.22 -1.65 -12.22
N VAL A 406 -21.43 -0.41 -12.66
CA VAL A 406 -20.63 0.75 -12.24
C VAL A 406 -21.58 1.86 -11.78
N TYR A 407 -21.35 2.38 -10.57
CA TYR A 407 -22.12 3.45 -9.93
C TYR A 407 -21.16 4.58 -9.57
N LEU A 408 -21.29 5.73 -10.22
CA LEU A 408 -20.41 6.88 -10.01
C LEU A 408 -21.24 8.06 -9.52
N HIS A 409 -20.88 8.57 -8.35
CA HIS A 409 -21.56 9.68 -7.69
C HIS A 409 -20.60 10.86 -7.57
N SER A 410 -20.94 12.01 -8.16
CA SER A 410 -20.09 13.19 -8.05
C SER A 410 -20.89 14.48 -7.91
N SER A 411 -20.60 15.26 -6.87
CA SER A 411 -21.10 16.62 -6.71
C SER A 411 -20.20 17.68 -7.37
N ALA A 412 -19.03 17.30 -7.88
CA ALA A 412 -18.11 18.20 -8.59
C ALA A 412 -17.97 17.86 -10.07
N GLY A 413 -18.86 17.01 -10.60
CA GLY A 413 -18.85 16.57 -11.99
C GLY A 413 -17.87 15.43 -12.25
N MET A 414 -17.74 15.05 -13.51
CA MET A 414 -16.86 13.98 -13.95
C MET A 414 -16.09 14.43 -15.19
N GLN A 415 -14.82 14.05 -15.31
CA GLN A 415 -13.96 14.43 -16.42
C GLN A 415 -13.35 13.19 -17.05
N GLN A 416 -13.49 13.10 -18.37
CA GLN A 416 -12.86 12.06 -19.17
C GLN A 416 -11.36 12.35 -19.31
N LEU A 417 -10.49 11.39 -18.98
CA LEU A 417 -9.08 11.42 -19.35
C LEU A 417 -8.86 10.75 -20.71
N SER A 418 -7.77 11.13 -21.39
CA SER A 418 -7.34 10.46 -22.63
C SER A 418 -7.23 8.96 -22.35
N VAL A 419 -7.88 8.13 -23.18
CA VAL A 419 -8.01 6.66 -23.09
C VAL A 419 -8.87 6.07 -21.95
N GLY A 420 -9.57 6.89 -21.16
CA GLY A 420 -10.50 6.36 -20.15
C GLY A 420 -11.73 5.65 -20.76
N LEU A 421 -12.28 4.66 -20.07
CA LEU A 421 -13.50 3.94 -20.50
C LEU A 421 -14.24 3.41 -19.27
N ILE A 422 -15.56 3.61 -19.24
CA ILE A 422 -16.44 3.02 -18.25
C ILE A 422 -17.11 1.79 -18.87
N THR A 423 -16.85 0.60 -18.34
CA THR A 423 -17.37 -0.67 -18.87
C THR A 423 -18.14 -1.43 -17.80
N ALA A 424 -19.43 -1.70 -18.04
CA ALA A 424 -20.23 -2.61 -17.24
C ALA A 424 -21.55 -2.93 -17.94
N PRO A 425 -22.22 -4.06 -17.63
CA PRO A 425 -23.57 -4.33 -18.11
C PRO A 425 -24.56 -3.21 -17.76
N VAL A 426 -24.38 -2.60 -16.57
CA VAL A 426 -25.18 -1.46 -16.10
C VAL A 426 -24.29 -0.35 -15.57
N VAL A 427 -24.48 0.87 -16.06
CA VAL A 427 -23.74 2.07 -15.65
C VAL A 427 -24.71 3.14 -15.14
N TYR A 428 -24.46 3.61 -13.93
CA TYR A 428 -25.17 4.72 -13.31
C TYR A 428 -24.22 5.88 -13.06
N LEU A 429 -24.56 7.05 -13.60
CA LEU A 429 -23.82 8.30 -13.40
C LEU A 429 -24.73 9.31 -12.69
N TYR A 430 -24.39 9.65 -11.45
CA TYR A 430 -25.16 10.55 -10.60
C TYR A 430 -24.45 11.89 -10.45
N GLY A 431 -25.11 12.98 -10.87
CA GLY A 431 -24.59 14.35 -10.73
C GLY A 431 -24.91 15.04 -9.39
N GLN A 432 -25.63 14.36 -8.49
CA GLN A 432 -25.96 14.85 -7.13
C GLN A 432 -26.62 16.25 -7.10
N ASN A 433 -27.42 16.58 -8.12
CA ASN A 433 -28.05 17.90 -8.32
C ASN A 433 -27.05 19.07 -8.38
N SER A 434 -25.78 18.79 -8.69
CA SER A 434 -24.74 19.79 -8.82
C SER A 434 -24.80 20.50 -10.17
N ALA A 435 -24.39 21.77 -10.18
CA ALA A 435 -24.18 22.58 -11.39
C ALA A 435 -22.90 22.20 -12.16
N SER A 436 -22.23 21.10 -11.80
CA SER A 436 -21.03 20.59 -12.48
C SER A 436 -21.40 19.58 -13.56
N THR A 437 -20.74 19.64 -14.71
CA THR A 437 -21.05 18.76 -15.85
C THR A 437 -20.51 17.35 -15.65
N LEU A 438 -21.13 16.39 -16.35
CA LEU A 438 -20.54 15.06 -16.53
C LEU A 438 -19.91 15.00 -17.92
N GLY A 439 -18.59 14.93 -18.01
CA GLY A 439 -17.86 15.08 -19.25
C GLY A 439 -17.88 16.51 -19.79
N ALA A 440 -17.30 16.70 -20.97
CA ALA A 440 -17.28 17.98 -21.69
C ALA A 440 -17.48 17.76 -23.20
N SER A 441 -17.86 18.81 -23.94
CA SER A 441 -18.10 18.72 -25.39
C SER A 441 -16.89 18.20 -26.18
N GLY A 442 -15.66 18.56 -25.81
CA GLY A 442 -14.43 18.06 -26.45
C GLY A 442 -13.89 16.75 -25.87
N ALA A 443 -14.46 16.27 -24.76
CA ALA A 443 -14.04 15.07 -24.05
C ALA A 443 -15.25 14.43 -23.33
N PRO A 444 -16.20 13.84 -24.09
CA PRO A 444 -17.34 13.16 -23.51
C PRO A 444 -16.89 11.92 -22.71
N LEU A 445 -17.67 11.52 -21.70
CA LEU A 445 -17.40 10.29 -20.96
C LEU A 445 -17.59 9.08 -21.87
N ALA A 446 -16.55 8.28 -22.09
CA ALA A 446 -16.66 7.06 -22.88
C ALA A 446 -17.30 5.93 -22.06
N VAL A 447 -18.40 5.37 -22.54
CA VAL A 447 -19.18 4.35 -21.84
C VAL A 447 -19.48 3.17 -22.76
N ALA A 448 -19.06 1.97 -22.36
CA ALA A 448 -19.44 0.70 -22.97
C ALA A 448 -20.40 -0.04 -22.03
N SER A 449 -21.70 0.11 -22.28
CA SER A 449 -22.75 -0.49 -21.44
C SER A 449 -24.02 -0.77 -22.21
N SER A 450 -24.75 -1.82 -21.83
CA SER A 450 -26.11 -2.11 -22.31
C SER A 450 -27.19 -1.35 -21.55
N ALA A 451 -26.92 -0.81 -20.37
CA ALA A 451 -27.90 -0.07 -19.60
C ALA A 451 -27.24 1.16 -18.97
N LEU A 452 -27.59 2.36 -19.44
CA LEU A 452 -27.01 3.61 -18.98
C LEU A 452 -28.07 4.50 -18.31
N ARG A 453 -27.81 4.92 -17.08
CA ARG A 453 -28.68 5.82 -16.32
C ARG A 453 -27.91 7.05 -15.88
N LEU A 454 -28.43 8.22 -16.29
CA LEU A 454 -27.90 9.54 -15.96
C LEU A 454 -28.90 10.22 -15.03
N GLN A 455 -28.53 10.44 -13.76
CA GLN A 455 -29.49 10.84 -12.73
C GLN A 455 -29.08 12.10 -11.98
N ASN A 456 -30.07 12.84 -11.47
CA ASN A 456 -29.89 14.05 -10.66
C ASN A 456 -28.92 15.07 -11.30
N LEU A 457 -29.11 15.38 -12.58
CA LEU A 457 -28.23 16.33 -13.29
C LEU A 457 -28.84 17.74 -13.30
N ALA A 458 -28.23 18.69 -12.59
CA ALA A 458 -28.58 20.11 -12.69
C ALA A 458 -27.80 20.83 -13.81
N ALA A 459 -26.62 20.32 -14.17
CA ALA A 459 -25.87 20.73 -15.36
C ALA A 459 -25.84 19.64 -16.44
N PRO A 460 -25.52 19.99 -17.70
CA PRO A 460 -25.56 19.00 -18.77
C PRO A 460 -24.50 17.90 -18.66
N ALA A 461 -24.86 16.70 -19.13
CA ALA A 461 -23.91 15.61 -19.39
C ALA A 461 -23.44 15.55 -20.86
N TYR A 462 -22.26 15.00 -21.06
CA TYR A 462 -21.60 14.67 -22.33
C TYR A 462 -21.07 13.24 -22.25
N VAL A 463 -21.64 12.34 -23.06
CA VAL A 463 -21.31 10.90 -23.03
C VAL A 463 -21.08 10.40 -24.45
N ALA A 464 -20.14 9.49 -24.64
CA ALA A 464 -19.87 8.79 -25.89
C ALA A 464 -20.04 7.28 -25.68
N LEU A 465 -21.01 6.68 -26.37
CA LEU A 465 -21.20 5.23 -26.31
C LEU A 465 -20.11 4.54 -27.15
N SER A 466 -19.38 3.61 -26.54
CA SER A 466 -18.27 2.89 -27.16
C SER A 466 -18.64 1.43 -27.44
N GLY A 467 -18.15 0.88 -28.55
CA GLY A 467 -18.33 -0.53 -28.90
C GLY A 467 -19.69 -0.91 -29.51
N ASN A 468 -20.49 0.07 -29.94
CA ASN A 468 -21.84 -0.14 -30.51
C ASN A 468 -22.76 -1.02 -29.65
N PRO A 469 -22.97 -0.70 -28.35
CA PRO A 469 -23.74 -1.55 -27.47
C PRO A 469 -25.22 -1.56 -27.86
N THR A 470 -25.86 -2.72 -27.73
CA THR A 470 -27.33 -2.80 -27.72
C THR A 470 -27.82 -2.30 -26.36
N LEU A 471 -28.52 -1.16 -26.35
CA LEU A 471 -29.07 -0.61 -25.11
C LEU A 471 -30.40 -1.29 -24.74
N SER A 472 -30.43 -1.98 -23.61
CA SER A 472 -31.65 -2.44 -22.95
C SER A 472 -32.30 -1.33 -22.13
N GLU A 473 -31.53 -0.34 -21.68
CA GLU A 473 -32.04 0.82 -20.94
C GLU A 473 -31.19 2.07 -21.23
N PHE A 474 -31.87 3.19 -21.48
CA PHE A 474 -31.27 4.52 -21.35
C PHE A 474 -32.22 5.40 -20.55
N TYR A 475 -31.80 5.80 -19.35
CA TYR A 475 -32.59 6.64 -18.45
C TYR A 475 -31.88 7.98 -18.23
N LEU A 476 -32.61 9.09 -18.36
CA LEU A 476 -32.11 10.43 -18.07
C LEU A 476 -33.05 11.17 -17.12
N GLN A 477 -32.45 11.82 -16.12
CA GLN A 477 -33.07 12.81 -15.25
C GLN A 477 -32.17 14.06 -15.22
N GLY A 478 -32.47 15.03 -16.08
CA GLY A 478 -31.72 16.27 -16.27
C GLY A 478 -31.43 16.56 -17.75
N THR A 479 -30.35 17.29 -18.05
CA THR A 479 -29.98 17.65 -19.45
C THR A 479 -28.81 16.82 -19.97
N LEU A 480 -28.89 16.37 -21.22
CA LEU A 480 -27.79 15.76 -21.98
C LEU A 480 -27.48 16.70 -23.16
N ALA A 481 -26.34 17.39 -23.14
CA ALA A 481 -26.01 18.46 -24.10
C ALA A 481 -25.18 17.98 -25.31
N GLY A 482 -24.53 16.83 -25.23
CA GLY A 482 -23.80 16.30 -26.36
C GLY A 482 -23.52 14.80 -26.25
N VAL A 483 -23.82 14.09 -27.34
CA VAL A 483 -23.29 12.74 -27.58
C VAL A 483 -22.34 12.88 -28.76
N ALA A 484 -21.03 12.79 -28.51
CA ALA A 484 -20.01 12.89 -29.56
C ALA A 484 -19.46 11.50 -29.90
N GLY A 485 -19.15 11.25 -31.18
CA GLY A 485 -18.90 9.92 -31.74
C GLY A 485 -20.13 9.24 -32.36
N THR A 486 -21.31 9.86 -32.28
CA THR A 486 -22.54 9.35 -32.89
C THR A 486 -22.67 9.75 -34.35
N SER A 487 -21.98 9.02 -35.21
CA SER A 487 -22.82 8.26 -36.13
C SER A 487 -23.35 7.09 -35.31
N LEU A 488 -24.67 6.93 -35.16
CA LEU A 488 -25.26 5.69 -34.66
C LEU A 488 -25.10 4.61 -35.75
N THR A 489 -23.89 4.42 -36.27
CA THR A 489 -23.55 3.40 -37.25
C THR A 489 -23.36 2.08 -36.50
N GLY A 490 -24.45 1.34 -36.33
CA GLY A 490 -24.42 -0.04 -35.83
C GLY A 490 -25.57 -0.47 -34.91
N ALA A 491 -26.46 0.43 -34.48
CA ALA A 491 -27.53 0.08 -33.53
C ALA A 491 -28.76 -0.50 -34.23
N ALA A 492 -28.72 -1.78 -34.61
CA ALA A 492 -29.86 -2.47 -35.21
C ALA A 492 -31.10 -2.56 -34.28
N ASN A 493 -31.02 -2.27 -32.98
CA ASN A 493 -32.13 -2.47 -32.03
C ASN A 493 -32.13 -1.51 -30.81
N LEU A 494 -32.23 -0.18 -31.00
CA LEU A 494 -32.68 0.72 -29.90
C LEU A 494 -34.21 0.79 -29.93
N SER A 495 -34.90 0.08 -29.04
CA SER A 495 -36.39 0.02 -29.04
C SER A 495 -37.06 1.18 -28.28
N THR A 496 -36.38 1.84 -27.33
CA THR A 496 -36.96 2.96 -26.56
C THR A 496 -35.90 3.88 -25.93
N LEU A 497 -36.00 5.19 -26.15
CA LEU A 497 -35.30 6.27 -25.43
C LEU A 497 -36.33 6.95 -24.50
N SER A 498 -36.16 6.87 -23.18
CA SER A 498 -37.10 7.42 -22.19
C SER A 498 -36.43 8.46 -21.29
N LEU A 499 -36.91 9.70 -21.30
CA LEU A 499 -36.44 10.83 -20.50
C LEU A 499 -37.51 11.22 -19.48
N SER A 500 -37.14 11.25 -18.20
CA SER A 500 -38.07 11.47 -17.06
C SER A 500 -38.07 12.91 -16.53
N ALA A 501 -39.04 13.18 -15.63
CA ALA A 501 -39.49 14.48 -15.15
C ALA A 501 -38.37 15.45 -14.70
N GLY A 502 -38.12 16.48 -15.50
CA GLY A 502 -37.17 17.56 -15.25
C GLY A 502 -37.07 18.49 -16.47
N ALA A 503 -36.76 19.76 -16.26
CA ALA A 503 -36.75 20.83 -17.29
C ALA A 503 -35.59 20.72 -18.31
N GLY A 504 -35.27 19.52 -18.81
CA GLY A 504 -34.13 19.26 -19.71
C GLY A 504 -34.52 19.00 -21.16
N VAL A 505 -33.97 19.76 -22.11
CA VAL A 505 -34.17 19.54 -23.55
C VAL A 505 -33.18 18.48 -24.05
N LEU A 506 -33.64 17.49 -24.85
CA LEU A 506 -32.74 16.58 -25.57
C LEU A 506 -32.08 17.33 -26.74
N ASN A 507 -30.79 17.64 -26.65
CA ASN A 507 -30.00 18.22 -27.74
C ASN A 507 -29.07 17.15 -28.36
N GLY A 508 -29.27 16.78 -29.62
CA GLY A 508 -28.40 15.79 -30.26
C GLY A 508 -28.64 15.56 -31.76
N ASN A 509 -27.68 14.90 -32.43
CA ASN A 509 -27.84 14.39 -33.79
C ASN A 509 -27.99 12.86 -33.74
N ALA A 510 -28.93 12.29 -34.51
CA ALA A 510 -29.09 10.85 -34.62
C ALA A 510 -28.97 10.42 -36.08
N VAL A 511 -27.99 9.58 -36.44
CA VAL A 511 -27.79 9.09 -37.82
C VAL A 511 -27.60 7.57 -37.80
N SER A 512 -28.53 6.80 -38.38
CA SER A 512 -28.42 5.36 -38.60
C SER A 512 -28.27 5.07 -40.09
N THR A 513 -27.38 4.14 -40.44
CA THR A 513 -27.16 3.66 -41.81
C THR A 513 -27.70 2.24 -42.03
N GLY A 514 -28.38 1.65 -41.03
CA GLY A 514 -29.00 0.32 -41.08
C GLY A 514 -30.39 0.32 -40.44
N GLY A 515 -31.35 -0.38 -41.06
CA GLY A 515 -32.76 -0.37 -40.65
C GLY A 515 -32.99 -0.87 -39.22
N PHE A 516 -33.83 -0.16 -38.46
CA PHE A 516 -34.27 -0.60 -37.14
C PHE A 516 -35.40 -1.62 -37.32
N GLY A 517 -35.28 -2.81 -36.71
CA GLY A 517 -36.19 -3.93 -36.95
C GLY A 517 -37.65 -3.73 -36.46
N SER A 518 -37.90 -2.82 -35.51
CA SER A 518 -39.22 -2.67 -34.86
C SER A 518 -39.63 -1.22 -34.54
N GLY A 519 -38.92 -0.23 -35.11
CA GLY A 519 -39.12 1.19 -34.82
C GLY A 519 -38.25 1.71 -33.66
N PHE A 520 -38.07 3.03 -33.64
CA PHE A 520 -37.30 3.82 -32.67
C PHE A 520 -38.28 4.76 -31.94
N SER A 521 -38.22 4.87 -30.61
CA SER A 521 -39.13 5.77 -29.88
C SER A 521 -38.38 6.73 -28.95
N ILE A 522 -38.76 8.01 -28.92
CA ILE A 522 -38.21 9.05 -28.05
C ILE A 522 -39.34 9.58 -27.16
N ASN A 523 -39.33 9.28 -25.87
CA ASN A 523 -40.35 9.76 -24.94
C ASN A 523 -39.71 10.75 -23.95
N VAL A 524 -40.23 11.97 -23.86
CA VAL A 524 -39.78 13.05 -22.97
C VAL A 524 -40.98 13.51 -22.14
N SER A 525 -41.00 13.27 -20.83
CA SER A 525 -42.23 13.47 -20.05
C SER A 525 -42.61 14.93 -19.77
N ASP A 526 -41.64 15.82 -19.57
CA ASP A 526 -41.86 17.22 -19.15
C ASP A 526 -41.29 18.29 -20.11
N ALA A 527 -40.15 18.02 -20.75
CA ALA A 527 -39.41 19.01 -21.53
C ALA A 527 -39.48 18.76 -23.06
N GLY A 528 -38.75 19.58 -23.82
CA GLY A 528 -38.73 19.56 -25.28
C GLY A 528 -37.69 18.65 -25.92
N ILE A 529 -37.83 18.40 -27.21
CA ILE A 529 -36.83 17.73 -28.06
C ILE A 529 -36.17 18.81 -28.93
N ASN A 530 -34.85 18.77 -29.15
CA ASN A 530 -34.17 19.61 -30.13
C ASN A 530 -33.10 18.81 -30.87
N MET A 531 -33.40 18.40 -32.10
CA MET A 531 -32.51 17.60 -32.93
C MET A 531 -32.18 18.32 -34.25
N PRO A 532 -31.06 19.04 -34.35
CA PRO A 532 -30.66 19.74 -35.57
C PRO A 532 -30.50 18.80 -36.79
N THR A 533 -30.17 17.53 -36.56
CA THR A 533 -30.05 16.50 -37.61
C THR A 533 -30.60 15.16 -37.13
N LEU A 534 -31.47 14.52 -37.90
CA LEU A 534 -32.06 13.21 -37.60
C LEU A 534 -32.12 12.37 -38.88
N THR A 535 -31.42 11.25 -39.00
CA THR A 535 -31.36 10.46 -40.24
C THR A 535 -31.48 8.98 -39.90
N LEU A 536 -32.68 8.40 -39.98
CA LEU A 536 -33.05 7.02 -39.66
C LEU A 536 -33.74 6.32 -40.86
N PRO A 537 -33.14 6.30 -42.06
CA PRO A 537 -33.75 5.72 -43.25
C PRO A 537 -34.16 4.27 -42.99
N GLY A 538 -35.44 3.95 -43.26
CA GLY A 538 -36.00 2.60 -43.07
C GLY A 538 -36.59 2.26 -41.69
N ALA A 539 -36.63 3.18 -40.72
CA ALA A 539 -37.24 2.94 -39.41
C ALA A 539 -38.37 3.90 -39.03
N ALA A 540 -39.43 3.36 -38.41
CA ALA A 540 -40.49 4.17 -37.82
C ALA A 540 -40.01 4.86 -36.54
N LEU A 541 -40.07 6.19 -36.47
CA LEU A 541 -39.81 6.95 -35.25
C LEU A 541 -41.12 7.36 -34.59
N THR A 542 -41.30 7.12 -33.30
CA THR A 542 -42.38 7.72 -32.49
C THR A 542 -41.78 8.60 -31.40
N SER A 543 -42.06 9.89 -31.40
CA SER A 543 -41.63 10.80 -30.35
C SER A 543 -42.82 11.32 -29.56
N THR A 544 -42.75 11.25 -28.24
CA THR A 544 -43.68 11.96 -27.34
C THR A 544 -42.91 12.97 -26.48
N ALA A 545 -43.40 14.20 -26.34
CA ALA A 545 -42.74 15.24 -25.54
C ALA A 545 -43.71 16.07 -24.68
N GLY A 546 -43.34 16.34 -23.42
CA GLY A 546 -44.06 17.25 -22.52
C GLY A 546 -43.90 18.73 -22.88
N GLY A 547 -42.82 19.09 -23.59
CA GLY A 547 -42.53 20.43 -24.12
C GLY A 547 -42.30 20.44 -25.64
N GLY A 548 -41.92 21.58 -26.22
CA GLY A 548 -41.81 21.75 -27.67
C GLY A 548 -40.76 20.87 -28.36
N VAL A 549 -40.99 20.49 -29.60
CA VAL A 549 -40.11 19.63 -30.42
C VAL A 549 -39.52 20.45 -31.55
N THR A 550 -38.20 20.61 -31.59
CA THR A 550 -37.45 21.21 -32.69
C THR A 550 -36.69 20.12 -33.44
N LEU A 551 -36.90 20.03 -34.75
CA LEU A 551 -36.24 19.09 -35.65
C LEU A 551 -35.57 19.94 -36.75
N GLY A 552 -34.27 19.79 -36.98
CA GLY A 552 -33.61 20.42 -38.12
C GLY A 552 -33.85 19.59 -39.38
N THR A 553 -32.81 19.08 -40.02
CA THR A 553 -32.96 18.20 -41.19
C THR A 553 -33.19 16.75 -40.75
N SER A 554 -34.37 16.22 -41.01
CA SER A 554 -34.82 14.90 -40.56
C SER A 554 -35.17 13.95 -41.72
N THR A 555 -34.72 12.71 -41.67
CA THR A 555 -35.06 11.60 -42.58
C THR A 555 -35.40 10.37 -41.72
N SER A 556 -36.49 9.66 -41.96
CA SER A 556 -36.81 8.39 -41.27
C SER A 556 -37.58 7.41 -42.17
N GLY A 557 -37.86 6.18 -41.72
CA GLY A 557 -38.81 5.28 -42.41
C GLY A 557 -40.26 5.76 -42.27
N SER A 558 -40.73 5.97 -41.04
CA SER A 558 -41.95 6.70 -40.68
C SER A 558 -41.61 7.70 -39.57
N LEU A 559 -42.40 8.75 -39.36
CA LEU A 559 -42.19 9.73 -38.28
C LEU A 559 -43.54 10.07 -37.63
N ALA A 560 -43.70 9.75 -36.36
CA ALA A 560 -44.79 10.21 -35.51
C ALA A 560 -44.21 11.11 -34.41
N VAL A 561 -44.72 12.32 -34.26
CA VAL A 561 -44.36 13.26 -33.20
C VAL A 561 -45.64 13.65 -32.48
N SER A 562 -45.65 13.54 -31.16
CA SER A 562 -46.75 13.93 -30.29
C SER A 562 -46.21 14.79 -29.15
N THR A 563 -46.71 15.99 -28.96
CA THR A 563 -46.18 16.89 -27.94
C THR A 563 -47.26 17.77 -27.31
N LYS A 564 -47.01 18.28 -26.10
CA LYS A 564 -47.81 19.34 -25.47
C LYS A 564 -47.32 20.76 -25.79
N GLY A 565 -46.17 20.91 -26.48
CA GLY A 565 -45.58 22.18 -26.91
C GLY A 565 -45.48 22.31 -28.44
N PRO A 566 -44.91 23.41 -28.98
CA PRO A 566 -44.83 23.65 -30.43
C PRO A 566 -43.90 22.66 -31.13
N ILE A 567 -44.19 22.35 -32.39
CA ILE A 567 -43.30 21.57 -33.27
C ILE A 567 -42.67 22.54 -34.29
N ASN A 568 -41.36 22.69 -34.25
CA ASN A 568 -40.57 23.44 -35.25
C ASN A 568 -39.74 22.45 -36.07
N ALA A 569 -39.92 22.40 -37.38
CA ALA A 569 -39.15 21.51 -38.24
C ALA A 569 -38.53 22.22 -39.45
N ALA A 570 -37.24 22.02 -39.72
CA ALA A 570 -36.56 22.61 -40.88
C ALA A 570 -36.70 21.74 -42.15
N SER A 571 -36.53 20.42 -42.06
CA SER A 571 -36.95 19.51 -43.14
C SER A 571 -37.28 18.14 -42.59
N LEU A 572 -38.34 17.50 -43.08
CA LEU A 572 -38.75 16.15 -42.67
C LEU A 572 -38.90 15.29 -43.92
N THR A 573 -38.29 14.11 -43.94
CA THR A 573 -38.35 13.19 -45.08
C THR A 573 -38.67 11.80 -44.57
N THR A 574 -39.62 11.09 -45.17
CA THR A 574 -39.84 9.67 -44.89
C THR A 574 -39.44 8.82 -46.11
N THR A 575 -38.81 7.67 -45.88
CA THR A 575 -38.27 6.79 -46.94
C THR A 575 -39.23 5.66 -47.32
N GLY A 576 -40.52 5.77 -46.97
CA GLY A 576 -41.54 4.76 -47.32
C GLY A 576 -42.74 4.65 -46.38
N GLY A 577 -42.80 5.41 -45.28
CA GLY A 577 -43.87 5.35 -44.30
C GLY A 577 -44.46 6.72 -43.91
N ASN A 578 -45.39 6.72 -42.94
CA ASN A 578 -46.23 7.88 -42.63
C ASN A 578 -45.50 8.96 -41.82
N LEU A 579 -45.84 10.23 -42.09
CA LEU A 579 -45.52 11.39 -41.26
C LEU A 579 -46.77 11.81 -40.46
N SER A 580 -46.68 11.86 -39.14
CA SER A 580 -47.75 12.26 -38.23
C SER A 580 -47.20 13.24 -37.21
N LEU A 581 -47.77 14.44 -37.11
CA LEU A 581 -47.37 15.48 -36.17
C LEU A 581 -48.60 15.90 -35.36
N SER A 582 -48.52 15.81 -34.04
CA SER A 582 -49.58 16.16 -33.11
C SER A 582 -49.03 17.05 -32.02
N ALA A 583 -49.63 18.24 -31.85
CA ALA A 583 -49.28 19.19 -30.81
C ALA A 583 -50.55 19.62 -30.08
N ASN A 584 -50.71 19.24 -28.81
CA ASN A 584 -51.84 19.67 -28.01
C ASN A 584 -51.70 21.17 -27.68
N ASN A 585 -52.54 22.02 -28.27
CA ASN A 585 -52.58 23.49 -28.09
C ASN A 585 -51.35 24.29 -28.61
N ALA A 586 -50.64 23.83 -29.65
CA ALA A 586 -49.49 24.58 -30.19
C ALA A 586 -49.38 24.58 -31.73
N VAL A 587 -48.56 25.49 -32.26
CA VAL A 587 -48.31 25.69 -33.69
C VAL A 587 -47.35 24.62 -34.22
N ILE A 588 -47.66 24.06 -35.39
CA ILE A 588 -46.76 23.25 -36.20
C ILE A 588 -46.15 24.18 -37.26
N SER A 589 -44.85 24.47 -37.16
CA SER A 589 -44.11 25.26 -38.15
C SER A 589 -43.20 24.34 -38.94
N THR A 590 -43.55 24.10 -40.21
CA THR A 590 -42.70 23.39 -41.18
C THR A 590 -42.37 24.34 -42.31
N THR A 591 -41.11 24.37 -42.75
CA THR A 591 -40.77 24.97 -44.04
C THR A 591 -41.27 24.06 -45.17
N PRO A 592 -41.99 24.58 -46.20
CA PRO A 592 -42.64 23.76 -47.21
C PRO A 592 -41.62 22.97 -48.04
N TYR A 593 -41.98 21.73 -48.40
CA TYR A 593 -41.23 20.86 -49.31
C TYR A 593 -40.88 21.57 -50.62
N ALA A 594 -39.64 21.40 -51.08
CA ALA A 594 -39.28 21.48 -52.49
C ALA A 594 -39.21 20.07 -53.07
#